data_AF-A5CE20-F1
#
_entry.id   AF-A5CE20-F1
#
_cell.length_a   1.000
_cell.length_b   1.000
_cell.length_c   1.000
_cell.angle_alpha   90.00
_cell.angle_beta   90.00
_cell.angle_gamma   90.00
#
_symmetry.space_group_name_H-M   'P 1'
#
loop_
_entity.id
_entity.type
_entity.pdbx_description
1 polymer ?
#
loop_
_entity_poly.entity_id
_entity_poly.type
_entity_poly.pdbx_seq_one_letter_code
_entity_poly.pdbx_strand_id
1 'polypeptide(L)'
;MIMYRRYFEQLSDLGKKTIDFLFKTEKTNKSLIVIGETDDQNFNITQVARFYESKGNGQVNDHHFSNRIYSVEYVNYDHPRSYNTVYLVKDFSHNHKDELTSEMAAHQNKSLGMIKKTELERAKVLIIVSNDLNEDAKNELQEFAEDQKLNNYYEQTHILNLDQFEEFLSGDLGVE
;
A
#
# COMPACT_ATOMS: atom_id res chain seq x y z
N MET A 1 -14.26 -20.31 7.19
CA MET A 1 -12.95 -20.42 7.89
C MET A 1 -11.91 -21.19 7.07
N ILE A 2 -12.24 -22.33 6.45
CA ILE A 2 -11.29 -23.14 5.65
C ILE A 2 -10.77 -22.43 4.38
N MET A 3 -11.63 -21.67 3.68
CA MET A 3 -11.27 -21.00 2.43
C MET A 3 -10.22 -19.88 2.62
N TYR A 4 -10.28 -19.13 3.72
CA TYR A 4 -9.39 -17.99 3.98
C TYR A 4 -7.99 -18.40 4.44
N ARG A 5 -7.91 -19.48 5.24
CA ARG A 5 -6.63 -20.07 5.61
C ARG A 5 -5.83 -20.47 4.37
N ARG A 6 -6.52 -20.98 3.35
CA ARG A 6 -5.91 -21.33 2.05
C ARG A 6 -5.37 -20.11 1.32
N TYR A 7 -6.09 -18.98 1.30
CA TYR A 7 -5.60 -17.74 0.67
C TYR A 7 -4.40 -17.15 1.41
N PHE A 8 -4.43 -17.14 2.75
CA PHE A 8 -3.29 -16.67 3.55
C PHE A 8 -2.04 -17.55 3.38
N GLU A 9 -2.21 -18.89 3.36
CA GLU A 9 -1.12 -19.83 3.13
C GLU A 9 -0.54 -19.74 1.71
N GLN A 10 -1.30 -19.20 0.75
CA GLN A 10 -0.87 -18.95 -0.63
C GLN A 10 -0.19 -17.59 -0.82
N LEU A 11 -0.20 -16.71 0.18
CA LEU A 11 0.54 -15.45 0.10
C LEU A 11 2.05 -15.73 0.13
N SER A 12 2.78 -14.99 -0.71
CA SER A 12 4.22 -14.82 -0.56
C SER A 12 4.55 -14.19 0.80
N ASP A 13 5.80 -14.26 1.23
CA ASP A 13 6.21 -13.59 2.46
C ASP A 13 6.04 -12.07 2.36
N LEU A 14 6.27 -11.50 1.17
CA LEU A 14 5.93 -10.10 0.86
C LEU A 14 4.42 -9.86 1.03
N GLY A 15 3.55 -10.70 0.46
CA GLY A 15 2.11 -10.56 0.60
C GLY A 15 1.61 -10.66 2.04
N LYS A 16 2.20 -11.53 2.89
CA LYS A 16 1.89 -11.58 4.32
C LYS A 16 2.29 -10.28 5.02
N LYS A 17 3.50 -9.77 4.77
CA LYS A 17 3.98 -8.48 5.31
C LYS A 17 3.13 -7.30 4.83
N THR A 18 2.65 -7.34 3.59
CA THR A 18 1.70 -6.36 3.05
C THR A 18 0.38 -6.34 3.81
N ILE A 19 -0.14 -7.51 4.19
CA ILE A 19 -1.32 -7.62 5.06
C ILE A 19 -1.02 -7.04 6.44
N ASP A 20 0.12 -7.39 7.05
CA ASP A 20 0.50 -6.87 8.36
C ASP A 20 0.60 -5.34 8.34
N PHE A 21 1.20 -4.76 7.30
CA PHE A 21 1.22 -3.31 7.06
C PHE A 21 -0.19 -2.73 6.99
N LEU A 22 -1.07 -3.31 6.17
CA LEU A 22 -2.41 -2.78 5.91
C LEU A 22 -3.21 -2.61 7.22
N PHE A 23 -3.10 -3.57 8.14
CA PHE A 23 -3.82 -3.54 9.42
C PHE A 23 -3.03 -2.90 10.57
N LYS A 24 -1.77 -2.49 10.36
CA LYS A 24 -0.95 -1.83 11.38
C LYS A 24 -1.58 -0.48 11.74
N THR A 25 -2.23 -0.43 12.90
CA THR A 25 -2.92 0.78 13.36
C THR A 25 -1.91 1.74 13.96
N GLU A 26 -1.69 2.87 13.30
CA GLU A 26 -0.81 3.93 13.78
C GLU A 26 -1.49 5.30 13.67
N LYS A 27 -0.93 6.31 14.35
CA LYS A 27 -1.45 7.69 14.30
C LYS A 27 -1.21 8.36 12.95
N THR A 28 -0.19 7.92 12.23
CA THR A 28 0.27 8.49 10.96
C THR A 28 -0.22 7.63 9.80
N ASN A 29 -0.91 8.26 8.84
CA ASN A 29 -1.39 7.58 7.63
C ASN A 29 -0.25 7.24 6.69
N LYS A 30 -0.25 6.00 6.22
CA LYS A 30 0.80 5.47 5.36
C LYS A 30 0.23 4.91 4.07
N SER A 31 0.96 5.14 2.99
CA SER A 31 0.76 4.44 1.73
C SER A 31 1.92 3.49 1.49
N LEU A 32 1.62 2.27 1.05
CA LEU A 32 2.61 1.29 0.62
C LEU A 32 2.40 1.00 -0.86
N ILE A 33 3.44 1.08 -1.67
CA ILE A 33 3.47 0.55 -3.03
C ILE A 33 4.29 -0.74 -3.00
N VAL A 34 3.71 -1.84 -3.47
CA VAL A 34 4.39 -3.13 -3.61
C VAL A 34 4.52 -3.43 -5.09
N ILE A 35 5.75 -3.58 -5.57
CA ILE A 35 6.05 -3.80 -6.98
C ILE A 35 6.41 -5.27 -7.22
N GLY A 36 5.82 -5.89 -8.24
CA GLY A 36 6.08 -7.27 -8.64
C GLY A 36 5.00 -8.27 -8.21
N GLU A 37 3.91 -7.82 -7.58
CA GLU A 37 2.84 -8.71 -7.12
C GLU A 37 1.91 -9.12 -8.28
N THR A 38 1.67 -10.43 -8.39
CA THR A 38 0.88 -11.05 -9.47
C THR A 38 -0.61 -10.99 -9.20
N ASP A 39 -1.44 -11.18 -10.24
CA ASP A 39 -2.90 -11.11 -10.14
C ASP A 39 -3.47 -12.09 -9.09
N ASP A 40 -2.90 -13.30 -8.99
CA ASP A 40 -3.28 -14.30 -7.98
C ASP A 40 -2.92 -13.80 -6.57
N GLN A 41 -1.74 -13.21 -6.39
CA GLN A 41 -1.35 -12.62 -5.10
C GLN A 41 -2.21 -11.41 -4.76
N ASN A 42 -2.50 -10.54 -5.73
CA ASN A 42 -3.36 -9.36 -5.53
C ASN A 42 -4.76 -9.79 -5.11
N PHE A 43 -5.33 -10.78 -5.80
CA PHE A 43 -6.59 -11.37 -5.42
C PHE A 43 -6.54 -11.96 -4.00
N ASN A 44 -5.51 -12.73 -3.68
CA ASN A 44 -5.35 -13.34 -2.36
C ASN A 44 -5.20 -12.29 -1.25
N ILE A 45 -4.44 -11.21 -1.47
CA ILE A 45 -4.28 -10.09 -0.53
C ILE A 45 -5.65 -9.47 -0.26
N THR A 46 -6.43 -9.15 -1.30
CA THR A 46 -7.77 -8.59 -1.12
C THR A 46 -8.70 -9.54 -0.34
N GLN A 47 -8.68 -10.84 -0.65
CA GLN A 47 -9.51 -11.83 0.06
C GLN A 47 -9.10 -11.96 1.54
N VAL A 48 -7.80 -11.95 1.81
CA VAL A 48 -7.26 -12.01 3.18
C VAL A 48 -7.58 -10.72 3.94
N ALA A 49 -7.47 -9.55 3.31
CA ALA A 49 -7.82 -8.28 3.91
C ALA A 49 -9.31 -8.25 4.31
N ARG A 50 -10.23 -8.60 3.40
CA ARG A 50 -11.67 -8.69 3.70
C ARG A 50 -11.99 -9.73 4.78
N PHE A 51 -11.17 -10.78 4.90
CA PHE A 51 -11.30 -11.71 6.03
C PHE A 51 -10.93 -11.04 7.36
N TYR A 52 -9.80 -10.32 7.41
CA TYR A 52 -9.39 -9.59 8.61
C TYR A 52 -10.35 -8.46 8.97
N GLU A 53 -10.96 -7.80 7.98
CA GLU A 53 -12.08 -6.86 8.18
C GLU A 53 -13.19 -7.48 9.04
N SER A 54 -13.60 -8.72 8.74
CA SER A 54 -14.63 -9.44 9.51
C SER A 54 -14.24 -9.77 10.95
N LYS A 55 -12.97 -9.56 11.31
CA LYS A 55 -12.40 -9.79 12.64
C LYS A 55 -12.01 -8.49 13.35
N GLY A 56 -11.80 -7.42 12.60
CA GLY A 56 -11.40 -6.11 13.12
C GLY A 56 -12.58 -5.16 13.32
N ASN A 57 -12.26 -3.95 13.77
CA ASN A 57 -13.21 -2.85 13.89
C ASN A 57 -12.90 -1.80 12.81
N GLY A 58 -13.25 -2.10 11.57
CA GLY A 58 -12.95 -1.23 10.45
C GLY A 58 -13.55 -1.70 9.15
N GLN A 59 -13.11 -1.08 8.06
CA GLN A 59 -13.57 -1.37 6.71
C GLN A 59 -12.39 -1.55 5.78
N VAL A 60 -12.48 -2.57 4.92
CA VAL A 60 -11.55 -2.74 3.80
C VAL A 60 -12.25 -2.29 2.53
N ASN A 61 -11.61 -1.36 1.82
CA ASN A 61 -12.01 -0.92 0.51
C ASN A 61 -10.96 -1.35 -0.50
N ASP A 62 -11.38 -1.91 -1.62
CA ASP A 62 -10.49 -2.26 -2.72
C ASP A 62 -10.94 -1.63 -4.02
N HIS A 63 -9.96 -1.29 -4.87
CA HIS A 63 -10.22 -0.77 -6.19
C HIS A 63 -9.28 -1.40 -7.22
N HIS A 64 -9.88 -1.83 -8.31
CA HIS A 64 -9.20 -2.41 -9.45
C HIS A 64 -9.15 -1.33 -10.53
N PHE A 65 -8.04 -0.61 -10.60
CA PHE A 65 -7.86 0.47 -11.57
C PHE A 65 -7.57 -0.09 -12.96
N SER A 66 -6.62 -1.02 -13.03
CA SER A 66 -6.27 -1.74 -14.25
C SER A 66 -5.90 -3.18 -13.91
N ASN A 67 -5.63 -4.00 -14.93
CA ASN A 67 -5.14 -5.37 -14.73
C ASN A 67 -3.71 -5.43 -14.13
N ARG A 68 -3.14 -4.28 -13.73
CA ARG A 68 -1.76 -4.15 -13.26
C ARG A 68 -1.62 -3.33 -11.98
N ILE A 69 -2.61 -2.48 -11.67
CA ILE A 69 -2.62 -1.63 -10.49
C ILE A 69 -3.91 -1.91 -9.73
N TYR A 70 -3.73 -2.39 -8.50
CA TYR A 70 -4.79 -2.69 -7.56
C TYR A 70 -4.51 -1.89 -6.29
N SER A 71 -5.56 -1.40 -5.64
CA SER A 71 -5.40 -0.76 -4.34
C SER A 71 -6.30 -1.40 -3.31
N VAL A 72 -5.81 -1.43 -2.07
CA VAL A 72 -6.53 -1.90 -0.89
C VAL A 72 -6.31 -0.89 0.23
N GLU A 73 -7.37 -0.31 0.76
CA GLU A 73 -7.37 0.64 1.87
C GLU A 73 -8.05 0.02 3.08
N TYR A 74 -7.45 0.14 4.25
CA TYR A 74 -8.09 -0.20 5.51
C TYR A 74 -8.36 1.06 6.32
N VAL A 75 -9.60 1.24 6.75
CA VAL A 75 -10.05 2.33 7.62
C VAL A 75 -10.40 1.73 8.98
N ASN A 76 -9.70 2.13 10.02
CA ASN A 76 -10.00 1.70 11.39
C ASN A 76 -11.12 2.58 11.99
N TYR A 77 -12.21 2.00 12.49
CA TYR A 77 -13.34 2.77 13.04
C TYR A 77 -13.07 3.38 14.43
N ASP A 78 -12.11 2.87 15.19
CA ASP A 78 -11.66 3.50 16.44
C ASP A 78 -10.86 4.79 16.16
N HIS A 79 -10.25 4.86 14.98
CA HIS A 79 -9.51 6.00 14.47
C HIS A 79 -9.92 6.28 13.03
N PRO A 80 -11.12 6.83 12.76
CA PRO A 80 -11.68 6.93 11.40
C PRO A 80 -10.92 7.91 10.48
N ARG A 81 -9.89 8.58 11.02
CA ARG A 81 -8.92 9.39 10.28
C ARG A 81 -7.62 8.66 9.97
N SER A 82 -7.43 7.48 10.57
CA SER A 82 -6.30 6.59 10.34
C SER A 82 -6.68 5.59 9.25
N TYR A 83 -5.98 5.67 8.12
CA TYR A 83 -6.12 4.70 7.04
C TYR A 83 -4.74 4.37 6.47
N ASN A 84 -4.57 3.09 6.16
CA ASN A 84 -3.42 2.62 5.38
C ASN A 84 -3.91 2.23 4.01
N THR A 85 -3.16 2.63 2.99
CA THR A 85 -3.45 2.26 1.60
C THR A 85 -2.28 1.45 1.06
N VAL A 86 -2.58 0.31 0.46
CA VAL A 86 -1.63 -0.52 -0.28
C VAL A 86 -1.96 -0.38 -1.76
N TYR A 87 -0.96 -0.11 -2.58
CA TYR A 87 -1.00 -0.17 -4.04
C TYR A 87 -0.16 -1.38 -4.47
N LEU A 88 -0.80 -2.34 -5.10
CA LEU A 88 -0.16 -3.53 -5.66
C LEU A 88 0.06 -3.28 -7.15
N VAL A 89 1.33 -3.24 -7.55
CA VAL A 89 1.76 -2.85 -8.89
C VAL A 89 2.51 -4.03 -9.49
N LYS A 90 2.03 -4.54 -10.62
CA LYS A 90 2.63 -5.71 -11.27
C LYS A 90 4.05 -5.47 -11.76
N ASP A 91 4.30 -4.31 -12.36
CA ASP A 91 5.57 -3.90 -12.93
C ASP A 91 5.70 -2.37 -13.00
N PHE A 92 6.91 -1.86 -12.83
CA PHE A 92 7.19 -0.43 -12.77
C PHE A 92 7.75 0.10 -14.09
N SER A 93 6.88 0.19 -15.10
CA SER A 93 7.21 0.78 -16.41
C SER A 93 6.70 2.22 -16.51
N HIS A 94 7.26 3.03 -17.41
CA HIS A 94 6.91 4.46 -17.57
C HIS A 94 5.40 4.72 -17.65
N ASN A 95 4.67 3.99 -18.50
CA ASN A 95 3.21 4.15 -18.63
C ASN A 95 2.46 3.82 -17.33
N HIS A 96 2.97 2.89 -16.53
CA HIS A 96 2.34 2.49 -15.28
C HIS A 96 2.59 3.52 -14.17
N LYS A 97 3.66 4.31 -14.25
CA LYS A 97 3.93 5.39 -13.29
C LYS A 97 2.92 6.51 -13.39
N ASP A 98 2.53 6.89 -14.60
CA ASP A 98 1.54 7.93 -14.84
C ASP A 98 0.15 7.49 -14.34
N GLU A 99 -0.22 6.25 -14.65
CA GLU A 99 -1.45 5.62 -14.13
C GLU A 99 -1.45 5.60 -12.59
N LEU A 100 -0.36 5.11 -11.99
CA LEU A 100 -0.21 5.03 -10.54
C LEU A 100 -0.26 6.41 -9.88
N THR A 101 0.42 7.41 -10.45
CA THR A 101 0.41 8.80 -9.96
C THR A 101 -1.00 9.37 -9.98
N SER A 102 -1.73 9.14 -11.06
CA SER A 102 -3.11 9.62 -11.22
C SER A 102 -4.04 8.99 -10.17
N GLU A 103 -3.89 7.69 -9.94
CA GLU A 103 -4.67 6.95 -8.95
C GLU A 103 -4.34 7.39 -7.52
N MET A 104 -3.05 7.53 -7.19
CA MET A 104 -2.62 8.03 -5.89
C MET A 104 -3.15 9.44 -5.64
N ALA A 105 -3.10 10.33 -6.64
CA ALA A 105 -3.68 11.67 -6.53
C ALA A 105 -5.20 11.63 -6.31
N ALA A 106 -5.92 10.71 -6.96
CA ALA A 106 -7.35 10.52 -6.73
C ALA A 106 -7.62 10.08 -5.27
N HIS A 107 -6.84 9.14 -4.74
CA HIS A 107 -6.97 8.66 -3.36
C HIS A 107 -6.59 9.67 -2.28
N GLN A 108 -5.62 10.54 -2.54
CA GLN A 108 -5.29 11.65 -1.64
C GLN A 108 -6.42 12.68 -1.55
N ASN A 109 -7.25 12.77 -2.60
CA ASN A 109 -8.39 13.67 -2.62
C ASN A 109 -9.67 13.03 -2.09
N LYS A 110 -9.86 11.72 -2.29
CA LYS A 110 -11.08 10.99 -1.91
C LYS A 110 -10.71 9.58 -1.46
N SER A 111 -11.15 9.17 -0.26
CA SER A 111 -11.05 7.75 0.14
C SER A 111 -11.83 6.87 -0.84
N LEU A 112 -11.43 5.61 -0.97
CA LEU A 112 -12.20 4.60 -1.68
C LEU A 112 -13.66 4.52 -1.17
N GLY A 113 -13.91 4.87 0.09
CA GLY A 113 -15.24 5.02 0.72
C GLY A 113 -16.01 6.31 0.38
N MET A 114 -15.57 7.05 -0.64
CA MET A 114 -16.18 8.26 -1.21
C MET A 114 -16.15 9.59 -0.44
N ILE A 115 -15.46 9.67 0.69
CA ILE A 115 -15.35 10.92 1.47
C ILE A 115 -14.10 11.70 1.04
N LYS A 116 -14.22 13.03 0.90
CA LYS A 116 -13.08 13.91 0.62
C LYS A 116 -12.17 13.99 1.85
N LYS A 117 -10.87 13.78 1.66
CA LYS A 117 -9.89 13.83 2.75
C LYS A 117 -9.42 15.25 3.01
N THR A 118 -9.34 15.65 4.27
CA THR A 118 -8.68 16.90 4.67
C THR A 118 -7.16 16.73 4.63
N GLU A 119 -6.40 17.83 4.61
CA GLU A 119 -4.94 17.79 4.57
C GLU A 119 -4.32 17.07 5.78
N LEU A 120 -4.96 17.16 6.96
CA LEU A 120 -4.57 16.44 8.18
C LEU A 120 -4.80 14.93 8.09
N GLU A 121 -5.75 14.52 7.25
CA GLU A 121 -6.09 13.12 7.05
C GLU A 121 -5.25 12.52 5.91
N ARG A 122 -4.55 13.28 5.08
CA ARG A 122 -3.77 12.73 3.95
C ARG A 122 -2.62 11.84 4.40
N ALA A 123 -2.22 10.90 3.54
CA ALA A 123 -1.09 10.03 3.87
C ALA A 123 0.19 10.86 3.96
N LYS A 124 0.97 10.64 5.02
CA LYS A 124 2.17 11.43 5.33
C LYS A 124 3.45 10.69 4.99
N VAL A 125 3.40 9.37 4.96
CA VAL A 125 4.54 8.52 4.62
C VAL A 125 4.18 7.65 3.42
N LEU A 126 5.04 7.67 2.42
CA LEU A 126 5.03 6.71 1.31
C LEU A 126 6.13 5.69 1.52
N ILE A 127 5.80 4.41 1.44
CA ILE A 127 6.75 3.31 1.43
C ILE A 127 6.62 2.64 0.07
N ILE A 128 7.75 2.37 -0.58
CA ILE A 128 7.82 1.64 -1.83
C ILE A 128 8.69 0.42 -1.58
N VAL A 129 8.11 -0.76 -1.78
CA VAL A 129 8.79 -2.05 -1.60
C VAL A 129 8.90 -2.72 -2.94
N SER A 130 10.13 -3.13 -3.26
CA SER A 130 10.42 -3.88 -4.47
C SER A 130 11.61 -4.80 -4.26
N ASN A 131 11.54 -5.98 -4.85
CA ASN A 131 12.67 -6.89 -4.94
C ASN A 131 13.30 -6.83 -6.33
N ASP A 132 14.61 -7.00 -6.37
CA ASP A 132 15.37 -7.27 -7.59
C ASP A 132 15.28 -6.20 -8.69
N LEU A 133 15.36 -4.92 -8.28
CA LEU A 133 15.47 -3.81 -9.21
C LEU A 133 16.89 -3.67 -9.76
N ASN A 134 17.00 -3.49 -11.06
CA ASN A 134 18.23 -3.01 -11.69
C ASN A 134 18.47 -1.52 -11.37
N GLU A 135 19.69 -1.03 -11.62
CA GLU A 135 20.07 0.36 -11.28
C GLU A 135 19.21 1.41 -11.99
N ASP A 136 18.83 1.17 -13.25
CA ASP A 136 17.98 2.09 -13.99
C ASP A 136 16.59 2.20 -13.34
N ALA A 137 15.99 1.07 -12.95
CA ALA A 137 14.71 1.03 -12.26
C ALA A 137 14.77 1.67 -10.86
N LYS A 138 15.91 1.58 -10.16
CA LYS A 138 16.12 2.28 -8.87
C LYS A 138 16.12 3.79 -9.04
N ASN A 139 16.85 4.33 -10.02
CA ASN A 139 16.86 5.77 -10.30
C ASN A 139 15.46 6.27 -10.66
N GLU A 140 14.79 5.51 -11.52
CA GLU A 140 13.42 5.74 -11.95
C GLU A 140 12.40 5.73 -10.79
N LEU A 141 12.63 4.92 -9.77
CA LEU A 141 11.82 4.88 -8.55
C LEU A 141 12.12 6.04 -7.61
N GLN A 142 13.39 6.45 -7.53
CA GLN A 142 13.78 7.62 -6.75
C GLN A 142 13.14 8.89 -7.30
N GLU A 143 13.19 9.10 -8.61
CA GLU A 143 12.51 10.22 -9.27
C GLU A 143 11.00 10.20 -9.00
N PHE A 144 10.38 9.03 -9.18
CA PHE A 144 8.96 8.87 -8.87
C PHE A 144 8.63 9.20 -7.41
N ALA A 145 9.43 8.73 -6.45
CA ALA A 145 9.21 9.00 -5.03
C ALA A 145 9.30 10.49 -4.71
N GLU A 146 10.26 11.22 -5.28
CA GLU A 146 10.35 12.67 -5.14
C GLU A 146 9.15 13.37 -5.78
N ASP A 147 8.67 12.92 -6.95
CA ASP A 147 7.47 13.46 -7.58
C ASP A 147 6.23 13.24 -6.71
N GLN A 148 6.10 12.09 -6.03
CA GLN A 148 5.00 11.85 -5.10
C GLN A 148 5.07 12.78 -3.89
N LYS A 149 6.28 13.06 -3.38
CA LYS A 149 6.49 14.01 -2.29
C LYS A 149 6.03 15.42 -2.67
N LEU A 150 6.40 15.87 -3.87
CA LEU A 150 6.07 17.22 -4.37
C LEU A 150 4.58 17.37 -4.71
N ASN A 151 3.97 16.35 -5.31
CA ASN A 151 2.65 16.48 -5.93
C ASN A 151 1.50 15.86 -5.10
N ASN A 152 1.81 14.92 -4.20
CA ASN A 152 0.80 14.10 -3.52
C ASN A 152 0.85 14.16 -1.99
N TYR A 153 1.38 15.24 -1.42
CA TYR A 153 1.33 15.58 0.03
C TYR A 153 2.00 14.57 0.97
N TYR A 154 2.88 13.72 0.46
CA TYR A 154 3.73 12.88 1.30
C TYR A 154 4.84 13.75 1.90
N GLU A 155 5.02 13.65 3.22
CA GLU A 155 6.10 14.35 3.93
C GLU A 155 7.41 13.55 3.88
N GLN A 156 7.28 12.22 3.86
CA GLN A 156 8.40 11.27 3.82
C GLN A 156 8.15 10.18 2.79
N THR A 157 9.24 9.72 2.16
CA THR A 157 9.24 8.61 1.22
C THR A 157 10.37 7.64 1.56
N HIS A 158 10.08 6.34 1.50
CA HIS A 158 11.05 5.27 1.74
C HIS A 158 11.01 4.30 0.58
N ILE A 159 12.18 3.93 0.07
CA ILE A 159 12.33 2.86 -0.92
C ILE A 159 13.10 1.74 -0.24
N LEU A 160 12.45 0.59 -0.08
CA LEU A 160 12.93 -0.53 0.73
C LEU A 160 12.97 -1.80 -0.11
N ASN A 161 13.98 -2.64 0.13
CA ASN A 161 13.91 -4.05 -0.25
C ASN A 161 13.08 -4.85 0.78
N LEU A 162 12.88 -6.15 0.55
CA LEU A 162 12.08 -6.98 1.44
C LEU A 162 12.62 -7.08 2.88
N ASP A 163 13.94 -7.13 3.07
CA ASP A 163 14.56 -7.25 4.39
C ASP A 163 14.38 -5.95 5.19
N GLN A 164 14.64 -4.81 4.54
CA GLN A 164 14.42 -3.49 5.12
C GLN A 164 12.92 -3.24 5.41
N PHE A 165 12.02 -3.77 4.58
CA PHE A 165 10.60 -3.68 4.86
C PHE A 165 10.20 -4.49 6.10
N GLU A 166 10.84 -5.62 6.35
CA GLU A 166 10.62 -6.38 7.60
C GLU A 166 11.07 -5.59 8.82
N GLU A 167 12.26 -4.99 8.77
CA GLU A 167 12.77 -4.10 9.83
C GLU A 167 11.88 -2.85 10.02
N PHE A 168 11.25 -2.36 8.95
CA PHE A 168 10.27 -1.27 9.04
C PHE A 168 9.04 -1.70 9.83
N LEU A 169 8.53 -2.90 9.56
CA LEU A 169 7.34 -3.41 10.21
C LEU A 169 7.56 -3.71 11.69
N SER A 170 8.73 -4.21 12.08
CA SER A 170 9.11 -4.40 13.49
C SER A 170 9.28 -3.09 14.27
N GLY A 171 9.42 -1.96 13.57
CA GLY A 171 9.66 -0.64 14.17
C GLY A 171 11.14 -0.33 14.38
N ASP A 172 12.04 -1.19 13.92
CA ASP A 172 13.49 -1.04 14.11
C ASP A 172 14.10 0.03 13.19
N LEU A 173 13.42 0.44 12.13
CA LEU A 173 13.83 1.55 11.26
C LEU A 173 13.47 2.95 11.81
N GLY A 174 12.83 3.05 12.98
CA GLY A 174 12.69 4.32 13.70
C GLY A 174 11.87 5.41 13.00
N VAL A 175 10.94 5.03 12.12
CA VAL A 175 10.04 5.96 11.44
C VAL A 175 8.79 6.18 12.31
N GLU A 176 8.86 7.13 13.23
CA GLU A 176 7.72 7.56 14.09
C GLU A 176 6.68 8.40 13.33
#